data_AF-A0A944W644-F1
#
_entry.id   AF-A0A944W644-F1
#
_cell.length_a   1.000
_cell.length_b   1.000
_cell.length_c   1.000
_cell.angle_alpha   90.00
_cell.angle_beta   90.00
_cell.angle_gamma   90.00
#
_symmetry.space_group_name_H-M   'P 1'
#
loop_
_entity.id
_entity.type
_entity.pdbx_description
1 polymer ?
#
loop_
_entity_poly.entity_id
_entity_poly.type
_entity_poly.pdbx_seq_one_letter_code
_entity_poly.pdbx_strand_id
1 'polypeptide(L)' 'MKIKSIRAVNLDMPALSPLARPSEATYQTQRRPSWVESGPVANPMTRYPRYASYRPSWTPTWDNFGCVIEAE' A
#
# COMPACT_ATOMS: atom_id res chain seq x y z
N MET A 1 -22.11 9.40 23.60
CA MET A 1 -21.29 9.58 22.38
C MET A 1 -20.00 10.33 22.70
N LYS A 2 -19.14 9.67 23.47
CA LYS A 2 -17.72 9.95 23.69
C LYS A 2 -16.93 8.72 23.26
N ILE A 3 -15.66 8.93 22.92
CA ILE A 3 -14.76 7.81 22.62
C ILE A 3 -14.39 7.14 23.94
N LYS A 4 -14.54 5.82 23.98
CA LYS A 4 -14.21 4.97 25.12
C LYS A 4 -12.83 4.35 24.97
N SER A 5 -12.48 3.84 23.78
CA SER A 5 -11.17 3.24 23.53
C SER A 5 -10.70 3.41 22.09
N ILE A 6 -9.37 3.42 21.91
CA ILE A 6 -8.69 3.45 20.61
C ILE A 6 -7.57 2.41 20.66
N ARG A 7 -7.54 1.48 19.71
CA ARG A 7 -6.53 0.40 19.64
C ARG A 7 -6.01 0.23 18.22
N ALA A 8 -4.70 0.07 18.06
CA ALA A 8 -4.10 -0.35 16.81
C ALA A 8 -4.15 -1.88 16.70
N VAL A 9 -4.46 -2.39 15.52
CA VAL A 9 -4.46 -3.82 15.20
C VAL A 9 -3.69 -4.06 13.91
N ASN A 10 -2.93 -5.13 13.84
CA ASN A 10 -2.33 -5.55 12.56
C ASN A 10 -3.44 -6.09 11.66
N LEU A 11 -3.38 -5.71 10.39
CA LEU A 11 -4.32 -6.19 9.37
C LEU A 11 -3.59 -7.13 8.44
N ASP A 12 -3.99 -8.40 8.48
CA ASP A 12 -3.54 -9.41 7.51
C ASP A 12 -4.34 -9.24 6.21
N MET A 13 -3.95 -8.22 5.43
CA MET A 13 -4.52 -7.93 4.12
C MET A 13 -3.51 -8.36 3.06
N PRO A 14 -3.98 -8.88 1.90
CA PRO A 14 -3.09 -9.15 0.77
C PRO A 14 -2.31 -7.87 0.48
N ALA A 15 -1.00 -8.01 0.26
CA ALA A 15 -0.13 -6.87 0.07
C ALA A 15 -0.72 -5.95 -1.03
N LEU A 16 -0.70 -4.64 -0.80
CA LEU A 16 -1.15 -3.63 -1.78
C LEU A 16 0.03 -3.12 -2.63
N SER A 17 1.18 -3.79 -2.52
CA SER A 17 2.37 -3.51 -3.31
C SER A 17 2.17 -4.01 -4.75
N PRO A 18 2.78 -3.38 -5.76
CA PRO A 18 2.87 -3.97 -7.10
C PRO A 18 3.62 -5.32 -7.12
N LEU A 19 4.37 -5.63 -6.06
CA LEU A 19 5.02 -6.93 -5.84
C LEU A 19 4.17 -7.91 -5.02
N ALA A 20 2.96 -7.53 -4.66
CA ALA A 20 2.08 -8.40 -3.91
C ALA A 20 1.66 -9.62 -4.73
N ARG A 21 1.54 -10.76 -4.06
CA ARG A 21 0.87 -11.93 -4.66
C ARG A 21 -0.54 -11.50 -5.06
N PRO A 22 -0.97 -11.76 -6.31
CA PRO A 22 -2.32 -11.43 -6.72
C PRO A 22 -3.30 -12.08 -5.75
N SER A 23 -4.32 -11.33 -5.32
CA SER A 23 -5.44 -11.90 -4.58
C SER A 23 -6.02 -13.08 -5.35
N GLU A 24 -6.38 -14.18 -4.69
CA GLU A 24 -7.13 -15.30 -5.30
C GLU A 24 -8.50 -14.86 -5.85
N ALA A 25 -8.93 -13.62 -5.55
CA ALA A 25 -10.07 -12.99 -6.16
C ALA A 25 -9.90 -12.90 -7.69
N THR A 26 -10.64 -13.74 -8.39
CA THR A 26 -10.76 -13.67 -9.85
C THR A 26 -11.63 -12.47 -10.20
N TYR A 27 -11.00 -11.34 -10.54
CA TYR A 27 -11.70 -10.19 -11.08
C TYR A 27 -12.16 -10.52 -12.52
N GLN A 28 -13.45 -10.35 -12.80
CA GLN A 28 -14.04 -10.58 -14.14
C GLN A 28 -13.46 -9.65 -15.21
N THR A 29 -12.76 -8.59 -14.82
CA THR A 29 -12.09 -7.65 -15.72
C THR A 29 -10.70 -7.32 -15.18
N GLN A 30 -9.67 -7.46 -16.02
CA GLN A 30 -8.31 -7.08 -15.68
C GLN A 30 -8.26 -5.58 -15.35
N ARG A 31 -7.81 -5.23 -14.14
CA ARG A 31 -7.63 -3.82 -13.74
C ARG A 31 -6.46 -3.22 -14.52
N ARG A 32 -6.58 -1.93 -14.89
CA ARG A 32 -5.42 -1.18 -15.40
C ARG A 32 -4.33 -1.16 -14.31
N PRO A 33 -3.05 -1.29 -14.68
CA PRO A 33 -1.96 -1.14 -13.73
C PRO A 33 -2.04 0.22 -13.06
N SER A 34 -1.76 0.28 -11.76
CA SER A 34 -1.73 1.55 -11.04
C SER A 34 -0.63 2.45 -11.62
N TRP A 35 -0.88 3.76 -11.66
CA TRP A 35 0.07 4.75 -12.20
C TRP A 35 1.41 4.78 -11.44
N VAL A 36 1.46 4.20 -10.23
CA VAL A 36 2.68 4.07 -9.43
C VAL A 36 3.50 2.82 -9.77
N GLU A 37 2.96 1.90 -10.56
CA GLU A 37 3.61 0.62 -10.91
C GLU A 37 4.73 0.80 -11.94
N SER A 38 4.72 1.90 -12.69
CA SER A 38 5.74 2.22 -13.69
C SER A 38 6.10 3.71 -13.65
N GLY A 39 7.35 4.03 -13.98
CA GLY A 39 7.91 5.37 -13.98
C GLY A 39 8.46 5.79 -15.35
N PRO A 40 8.92 7.04 -15.48
CA PRO A 40 9.38 7.90 -14.38
C PRO A 40 8.28 8.72 -13.71
N VAL A 41 8.12 8.56 -12.39
CA VAL A 41 7.30 9.42 -11.53
C VAL A 41 8.21 10.26 -10.65
N ALA A 42 8.09 11.59 -10.73
CA ALA A 42 8.89 12.52 -9.93
C ALA A 42 8.70 12.27 -8.42
N ASN A 43 9.80 12.02 -7.72
CA ASN A 43 9.86 11.73 -6.30
C ASN A 43 11.24 12.16 -5.72
N PRO A 44 11.41 12.20 -4.38
CA PRO A 44 12.69 12.62 -3.77
C PRO A 44 13.92 11.81 -4.23
N MET A 45 13.71 10.57 -4.68
CA MET A 45 14.76 9.66 -5.13
C MET A 45 14.97 9.64 -6.65
N THR A 46 14.20 10.40 -7.44
CA THR A 46 14.33 10.44 -8.92
C THR A 46 15.73 10.85 -9.39
N ARG A 47 16.49 11.60 -8.57
CA ARG A 47 17.89 11.95 -8.84
C ARG A 47 18.84 10.75 -8.89
N TYR A 48 18.43 9.59 -8.36
CA TYR A 48 19.22 8.37 -8.33
C TYR A 48 18.64 7.39 -9.36
N PRO A 49 19.35 7.09 -10.47
CA PRO A 49 18.80 6.25 -11.55
C PRO A 49 18.25 4.90 -11.10
N ARG A 50 18.88 4.29 -10.09
CA ARG A 50 18.45 3.02 -9.48
C ARG A 50 17.04 3.03 -8.87
N TYR A 51 16.47 4.21 -8.59
CA TYR A 51 15.14 4.37 -7.98
C TYR A 51 14.14 5.14 -8.86
N ALA A 52 14.58 5.63 -10.03
CA ALA A 52 13.76 6.50 -10.88
C ALA A 52 12.68 5.75 -11.68
N SER A 53 12.92 4.48 -11.99
CA SER A 53 12.03 3.64 -12.81
C SER A 53 10.83 3.09 -12.03
N TYR A 54 10.98 2.85 -10.73
CA TYR A 54 9.98 2.17 -9.91
C TYR A 54 9.92 2.80 -8.52
N ARG A 55 8.84 3.52 -8.19
CA ARG A 55 8.72 4.25 -6.93
C ARG A 55 8.84 3.35 -5.68
N PRO A 56 8.25 2.15 -5.64
CA PRO A 56 8.40 1.27 -4.48
C PRO A 56 9.81 0.70 -4.26
N SER A 57 10.77 0.92 -5.18
CA SER A 57 12.16 0.47 -5.02
C SER A 57 12.90 1.10 -3.84
N TRP A 58 12.42 2.21 -3.28
CA TRP A 58 13.05 2.92 -2.18
C TRP A 58 12.13 3.13 -0.97
N THR A 59 10.85 2.78 -1.06
CA THR A 59 9.91 2.95 0.05
C THR A 59 10.00 1.77 1.02
N PRO A 60 9.81 2.01 2.33
CA PRO A 60 9.79 0.92 3.31
C PRO A 60 8.61 -0.03 3.06
N THR A 61 8.79 -1.30 3.40
CA THR A 61 7.75 -2.33 3.37
C THR A 61 7.07 -2.43 4.73
N TRP A 62 6.21 -1.47 5.05
CA TRP A 62 5.41 -1.51 6.28
C TRP A 62 4.21 -2.44 6.12
N ASP A 63 3.90 -3.18 7.18
CA ASP A 63 2.69 -3.99 7.24
C ASP A 63 1.45 -3.10 7.36
N ASN A 64 0.31 -3.64 6.93
CA ASN A 64 -0.96 -2.96 7.08
C ASN A 64 -1.39 -2.99 8.56
N PHE A 65 -1.93 -1.88 9.05
CA PHE A 65 -2.54 -1.78 10.36
C PHE A 65 -3.88 -1.05 10.27
N GLY A 66 -4.75 -1.31 11.24
CA GLY A 66 -6.04 -0.68 11.41
C GLY A 66 -6.16 -0.04 12.78
N CYS A 67 -7.18 0.82 12.93
CA CYS A 67 -7.53 1.44 14.19
C CYS A 67 -8.97 1.05 14.57
N VAL A 68 -9.14 0.47 15.75
CA VAL A 68 -10.44 0.11 16.31
C VAL A 68 -10.81 1.16 17.34
N ILE A 69 -11.92 1.87 17.09
CA ILE A 69 -12.45 2.91 17.95
C ILE A 69 -13.77 2.42 18.55
N GLU A 70 -13.86 2.43 19.88
CA GLU A 70 -15.08 2.11 20.62
C GLU A 70 -15.66 3.40 21.20
N ALA A 71 -16.99 3.58 21.09
CA ALA A 71 -17.70 4.75 21.60
C ALA A 71 -18.83 4.35 22.57
N GLU A 72 -19.13 5.24 23.52
CA GLU A 72 -20.20 5.15 24.53
C GLU A 72 -20.98 6.46 24.61
#